data_AF-A0A101CNF2-F1
#
_entry.id   AF-A0A101CNF2-F1
#
_cell.length_a   1.000
_cell.length_b   1.000
_cell.length_c   1.000
_cell.angle_alpha   90.00
_cell.angle_beta   90.00
_cell.angle_gamma   90.00
#
_symmetry.space_group_name_H-M   'P 1'
#
loop_
_entity.id
_entity.type
_entity.pdbx_description
1 polymer ?
#
loop_
_entity_poly.entity_id
_entity_poly.type
_entity_poly.pdbx_seq_one_letter_code
_entity_poly.pdbx_strand_id
1 'polypeptide(L)' 'MDYPKYDFTSSSENITFEFISYGTNGNIGKAITYQCINEEIKIYNLCFGDNKEINKETGELKIDDITVSNKVI' A
#
# COMPACT_ATOMS: atom_id res chain seq x y z
N MET A 1 -9.01 14.52 -21.59
CA MET A 1 -9.07 13.69 -20.36
C MET A 1 -8.64 14.57 -19.20
N ASP A 2 -9.56 15.41 -18.71
CA ASP A 2 -9.35 16.27 -17.53
C ASP A 2 -10.06 15.62 -16.36
N TYR A 3 -9.43 14.57 -15.81
CA TYR A 3 -9.84 14.03 -14.53
C TYR A 3 -8.98 14.66 -13.43
N PRO A 4 -9.55 14.95 -12.25
CA PRO A 4 -8.78 15.39 -11.10
C PRO A 4 -7.64 14.39 -10.84
N LYS A 5 -6.42 14.89 -10.78
CA LYS A 5 -5.25 14.07 -10.41
C LYS A 5 -5.25 13.89 -8.90
N TYR A 6 -4.89 12.70 -8.43
CA TYR A 6 -4.73 12.43 -7.01
C TYR A 6 -3.57 13.28 -6.46
N ASP A 7 -3.76 13.87 -5.27
CA ASP A 7 -2.69 14.53 -4.55
C ASP A 7 -1.62 13.49 -4.20
N PHE A 8 -0.39 13.72 -4.65
CA PHE A 8 0.74 12.83 -4.43
C PHE A 8 1.77 13.52 -3.54
N THR A 9 2.09 12.89 -2.41
CA THR A 9 3.11 13.38 -1.49
C THR A 9 4.36 12.51 -1.63
N SER A 10 5.37 12.99 -2.35
CA SER A 10 6.69 12.35 -2.40
C SER A 10 7.50 12.74 -1.17
N SER A 11 7.94 11.77 -0.37
CA SER A 11 9.06 11.96 0.57
C SER A 11 10.16 10.95 0.26
N SER A 12 11.41 11.36 0.44
CA SER A 12 12.61 10.52 0.24
C SER A 12 12.78 9.44 1.32
N GLU A 13 12.03 9.53 2.41
CA GLU A 13 12.00 8.55 3.51
C GLU A 13 10.81 7.59 3.37
N ASN A 14 9.90 7.86 2.43
CA ASN A 14 8.69 7.08 2.28
C ASN A 14 9.01 5.75 1.59
N ILE A 15 9.25 4.72 2.40
CA ILE A 15 9.19 3.33 1.96
C ILE A 15 7.75 2.85 1.73
N THR A 16 6.75 3.69 2.01
CA THR A 16 5.34 3.31 2.00
C THR A 16 4.51 4.31 1.20
N PHE A 17 3.64 3.80 0.34
CA PHE A 17 2.77 4.57 -0.54
C PHE A 17 1.35 4.05 -0.40
N GLU A 18 0.40 4.93 -0.12
CA GLU A 18 -1.01 4.58 0.05
C GLU A 18 -1.86 5.19 -1.05
N PHE A 19 -2.84 4.42 -1.51
CA PHE A 19 -3.84 4.84 -2.48
C PHE A 19 -5.22 4.53 -1.91
N ILE A 20 -6.04 5.56 -1.71
CA ILE A 20 -7.42 5.40 -1.24
C ILE A 20 -8.35 5.96 -2.30
N SER A 21 -9.17 5.08 -2.88
CA SER A 21 -10.30 5.46 -3.71
C SER A 21 -11.57 5.54 -2.86
N TYR A 22 -12.19 6.71 -2.81
CA TYR A 22 -13.43 6.93 -2.07
C TYR A 22 -14.64 6.70 -2.97
N GLY A 23 -15.65 5.99 -2.47
CA GLY A 23 -16.88 5.70 -3.20
C GLY A 23 -18.10 5.62 -2.29
N THR A 24 -19.28 5.80 -2.85
CA THR A 24 -20.55 5.70 -2.11
C THR A 24 -20.82 4.32 -1.52
N ASN A 25 -20.21 3.28 -2.11
CA ASN A 25 -20.30 1.88 -1.66
C ASN A 25 -19.11 1.45 -0.80
N GLY A 26 -18.34 2.40 -0.27
CA GLY A 26 -17.14 2.14 0.51
C GLY A 26 -15.86 2.57 -0.21
N ASN A 27 -14.76 2.45 0.52
CA ASN A 27 -13.44 2.89 0.07
C ASN A 27 -12.58 1.67 -0.28
N ILE A 28 -11.74 1.83 -1.32
CA ILE A 28 -10.73 0.85 -1.68
C ILE A 28 -9.37 1.43 -1.28
N GLY A 29 -8.75 0.84 -0.27
CA GLY A 29 -7.41 1.19 0.19
C GLY A 29 -6.38 0.19 -0.32
N LYS A 30 -5.37 0.66 -1.06
CA LYS A 30 -4.21 -0.12 -1.46
C LYS A 30 -2.95 0.51 -0.93
N ALA A 31 -1.92 -0.31 -0.71
CA ALA A 31 -0.62 0.18 -0.32
C ALA A 31 0.49 -0.55 -1.06
N ILE A 32 1.60 0.15 -1.26
CA ILE A 32 2.89 -0.39 -1.69
C ILE A 32 3.88 -0.09 -0.57
N THR A 33 4.64 -1.07 -0.11
CA THR A 33 5.75 -0.83 0.82
C THR A 33 7.01 -1.56 0.40
N TYR A 34 8.16 -0.94 0.71
CA TYR A 34 9.48 -1.54 0.56
C TYR A 34 9.92 -2.12 1.90
N GLN A 35 10.05 -3.43 1.98
CA GLN A 35 10.54 -4.11 3.18
C GLN A 35 12.02 -4.48 2.98
N CYS A 36 12.91 -3.92 3.81
CA CYS A 36 14.33 -4.29 3.78
C CYS A 36 14.51 -5.77 4.15
N ILE A 37 15.16 -6.53 3.27
CA ILE A 37 15.58 -7.92 3.53
C ILE A 37 17.06 -7.95 3.93
N ASN A 38 17.87 -7.12 3.27
CA ASN A 38 19.29 -7.01 3.55
C ASN A 38 19.82 -5.61 3.17
N GLU A 39 20.20 -4.85 4.19
CA GLU A 39 20.67 -3.46 4.04
C GLU A 39 22.08 -3.37 3.41
N GLU A 40 22.97 -4.32 3.71
CA GLU A 40 24.37 -4.29 3.24
C GLU A 40 24.47 -4.36 1.70
N ILE A 41 23.57 -5.13 1.10
CA ILE A 41 23.47 -5.29 -0.36
C ILE A 41 22.23 -4.61 -0.96
N LYS A 42 21.51 -3.81 -0.16
CA LYS A 42 20.34 -3.01 -0.59
C LYS A 42 19.24 -3.83 -1.26
N ILE A 43 18.91 -4.99 -0.71
CA ILE A 43 17.80 -5.83 -1.18
C ILE A 43 16.53 -5.50 -0.38
N TYR A 44 15.48 -5.14 -1.10
CA TYR A 44 14.16 -4.83 -0.56
C TYR A 44 13.10 -5.68 -1.27
N ASN A 45 12.15 -6.22 -0.50
CA ASN A 45 10.91 -6.75 -1.03
C ASN A 45 9.97 -5.59 -1.40
N LEU A 46 9.27 -5.75 -2.52
CA LEU A 46 8.17 -4.89 -2.89
C LEU A 46 6.87 -5.59 -2.51
N CYS A 47 6.23 -5.14 -1.43
CA CYS A 47 4.94 -5.69 -1.01
C CYS A 47 3.82 -4.79 -1.53
N PHE A 48 2.82 -5.38 -2.16
CA PHE A 48 1.68 -4.64 -2.72
C PHE A 48 0.38 -5.36 -2.39
N GLY A 49 -0.64 -4.61 -1.96
CA GLY A 49 -1.91 -5.24 -1.65
C GLY A 49 -2.92 -4.31 -1.01
N ASP A 50 -3.93 -4.90 -0.40
CA ASP A 50 -4.96 -4.15 0.32
C ASP A 50 -4.38 -3.62 1.64
N ASN A 51 -4.60 -2.33 1.90
CA ASN A 51 -4.26 -1.72 3.17
C ASN A 51 -5.34 -2.12 4.19
N LYS A 52 -5.03 -3.12 5.03
CA LYS A 52 -6.00 -3.64 6.00
C LYS A 52 -5.94 -2.92 7.34
N GLU A 53 -4.74 -2.58 7.83
CA GLU A 53 -4.56 -2.04 9.16
C GLU A 53 -3.20 -1.36 9.31
N ILE A 54 -3.15 -0.24 10.02
CA ILE A 54 -1.90 0.34 10.54
C ILE A 54 -1.65 -0.27 11.91
N ASN A 55 -0.50 -0.91 12.11
CA ASN A 55 -0.05 -1.26 13.45
C ASN A 55 0.16 0.04 14.24
N LYS A 56 -0.65 0.27 15.27
CA LYS A 56 -0.62 1.52 16.04
C LYS A 56 0.65 1.72 16.88
N GLU A 57 1.39 0.65 17.14
CA GLU A 57 2.61 0.70 17.94
C GLU A 57 3.84 0.98 17.07
N THR A 58 3.90 0.39 15.87
CA THR A 58 5.05 0.52 14.96
C THR A 58 4.82 1.53 13.83
N GLY A 59 3.57 1.94 13.59
CA GLY A 59 3.18 2.73 12.43
C GLY A 59 3.25 1.95 11.11
N GLU A 60 3.56 0.65 11.14
CA GLU A 60 3.72 -0.17 9.94
C GLU A 60 2.36 -0.54 9.33
N LEU A 61 2.28 -0.49 8.01
CA LEU A 61 1.11 -0.97 7.28
C LEU A 61 1.12 -2.49 7.17
N LYS A 62 0.01 -3.10 7.56
CA LYS A 62 -0.26 -4.51 7.29
C LYS A 62 -0.90 -4.64 5.92
N ILE A 63 -0.06 -4.98 4.94
CA ILE A 63 -0.48 -5.23 3.58
C ILE A 63 -0.90 -6.71 3.45
N ASP A 64 -2.13 -6.94 2.99
CA ASP A 64 -2.53 -8.27 2.56
C ASP A 64 -2.13 -8.50 1.11
N ASP A 65 -0.98 -9.15 0.92
CA ASP A 65 -0.43 -9.56 -0.37
C ASP A 65 -0.94 -10.96 -0.80
N ILE A 66 -1.93 -11.50 -0.09
CA ILE A 66 -2.55 -12.77 -0.51
C ILE A 66 -3.36 -12.51 -1.78
N THR A 67 -2.92 -13.08 -2.90
CA THR A 67 -3.67 -13.02 -4.16
C THR A 67 -4.97 -13.81 -4.02
N VAL A 68 -6.09 -13.11 -3.81
CA VAL A 68 -7.43 -13.72 -3.82
C VAL A 68 -8.09 -13.48 -5.18
N SER A 69 -7.79 -14.34 -6.15
CA SER A 69 -8.46 -14.30 -7.45
C SER A 69 -9.85 -14.92 -7.34
N ASN A 70 -10.89 -14.09 -7.41
CA ASN A 70 -12.32 -14.44 -7.46
C ASN A 70 -12.80 -15.44 -6.38
N LYS A 71 -13.58 -14.94 -5.41
CA LYS A 71 -14.51 -15.82 -4.68
C LYS A 71 -15.49 -16.40 -5.70
N VAL A 72 -15.33 -17.69 -6.01
CA VAL A 72 -16.38 -18.46 -6.68
C VAL A 72 -17.61 -18.38 -5.77
N ILE A 73 -18.68 -17.78 -6.30
CA ILE A 73 -19.99 -17.65 -5.66
C ILE A 73 -20.60 -19.05 -5.51
#